data_AF-A0A2A5AED6-F1
#
_entry.id   AF-A0A2A5AED6-F1
#
_cell.length_a   1.000
_cell.length_b   1.000
_cell.length_c   1.000
_cell.angle_alpha   90.00
_cell.angle_beta   90.00
_cell.angle_gamma   90.00
#
_symmetry.space_group_name_H-M   'P 1'
#
loop_
_entity.id
_entity.type
_entity.pdbx_description
1 polymer ?
#
loop_
_entity_poly.entity_id
_entity_poly.type
_entity_poly.pdbx_seq_one_letter_code
_entity_poly.pdbx_strand_id
1 'polypeptide(L)'
;MIDPQSVFKNIKKEAHKVIIGNNDLIEQVIIAFFCGGHVLLEGVPGLGKTLLVKTISQILNIKFNRIQFTPDLMPADIIGTTVIHQLQSGERVFRFQKGPLFAHLVLADEINRATAKTQSALLEAMGEGSISVAGKSHYLEQPFFVMGTQNPLEMDGTYKLPEAQLDRFFFKIDLPFPDLKTLMKIVDTTTQNTKVELYPVVDIPSILEIRKNIRDVPVASHLNELACKLVLATQPRGDGASAQSKKYVSFGVGPRGLQSLILAAKAYAYFHGRLNVSKQDIMQMVPPTFRHRMALNFEGEAEGLTTDTLLEKITSQLERL
;
A
#
# COMPACT_ATOMS: atom_id res chain seq x y z
N MET A 1 -14.54 24.77 2.19
CA MET A 1 -14.09 23.75 1.21
C MET A 1 -12.66 23.42 1.58
N ILE A 2 -12.37 22.15 1.87
CA ILE A 2 -11.01 21.73 2.26
C ILE A 2 -10.10 21.85 1.04
N ASP A 3 -8.98 22.54 1.17
CA ASP A 3 -7.97 22.59 0.11
C ASP A 3 -7.09 21.32 0.17
N PRO A 4 -7.23 20.39 -0.80
CA PRO A 4 -6.50 19.14 -0.79
C PRO A 4 -4.98 19.33 -0.93
N GLN A 5 -4.52 20.39 -1.59
CA GLN A 5 -3.10 20.67 -1.77
C GLN A 5 -2.47 21.05 -0.44
N SER A 6 -3.13 21.95 0.31
CA SER A 6 -2.72 22.31 1.66
C SER A 6 -2.71 21.10 2.59
N VAL A 7 -3.74 20.24 2.56
CA VAL A 7 -3.78 19.00 3.34
C VAL A 7 -2.58 18.11 3.00
N PHE A 8 -2.35 17.82 1.72
CA PHE A 8 -1.25 16.98 1.27
C PHE A 8 0.13 17.52 1.68
N LYS A 9 0.36 18.82 1.46
CA LYS A 9 1.60 19.50 1.85
C LYS A 9 1.80 19.48 3.37
N ASN A 10 0.75 19.67 4.15
CA ASN A 10 0.81 19.66 5.60
C ASN A 10 1.09 18.25 6.15
N ILE A 11 0.46 17.20 5.59
CA ILE A 11 0.77 15.81 5.95
C ILE A 11 2.24 15.51 5.68
N LYS A 12 2.76 15.85 4.49
CA LYS A 12 4.18 15.65 4.17
C LYS A 12 5.09 16.43 5.12
N LYS A 13 4.77 17.70 5.40
CA LYS A 13 5.53 18.55 6.32
C LYS A 13 5.60 17.95 7.73
N GLU A 14 4.48 17.49 8.27
CA GLU A 14 4.43 16.84 9.58
C GLU A 14 5.21 15.52 9.58
N ALA A 15 5.06 14.70 8.53
CA ALA A 15 5.79 13.45 8.40
C ALA A 15 7.31 13.66 8.38
N HIS A 16 7.80 14.70 7.71
CA HIS A 16 9.21 15.04 7.63
C HIS A 16 9.85 15.54 8.93
N LYS A 17 9.05 15.85 9.95
CA LYS A 17 9.60 16.13 11.28
C LYS A 17 10.21 14.89 11.95
N VAL A 18 9.72 13.70 11.55
CA VAL A 18 10.10 12.41 12.16
C VAL A 18 10.78 11.50 11.14
N ILE A 19 10.31 11.48 9.90
CA ILE A 19 10.82 10.63 8.82
C ILE A 19 11.82 11.42 7.98
N ILE A 20 13.07 10.94 7.99
CA ILE A 20 14.19 11.58 7.31
C ILE A 20 14.38 10.91 5.95
N GLY A 21 14.37 11.71 4.88
CA GLY A 21 14.39 11.22 3.50
C GLY A 21 13.04 10.65 3.06
N ASN A 22 13.06 9.79 2.02
CA ASN A 22 11.91 9.01 1.57
C ASN A 22 10.68 9.82 1.13
N ASN A 23 10.90 10.97 0.48
CA ASN A 23 9.82 11.85 -0.01
C ASN A 23 8.81 11.08 -0.88
N ASP A 24 9.30 10.28 -1.82
CA ASP A 24 8.46 9.53 -2.76
C ASP A 24 7.65 8.45 -2.06
N LEU A 25 8.24 7.76 -1.07
CA LEU A 25 7.52 6.77 -0.28
C LEU A 25 6.40 7.41 0.54
N ILE A 26 6.66 8.53 1.22
CA ILE A 26 5.63 9.24 2.01
C ILE A 26 4.48 9.65 1.09
N GLU A 27 4.82 10.20 -0.06
CA GLU A 27 3.86 10.62 -1.08
C GLU A 27 3.03 9.45 -1.62
N GLN A 28 3.65 8.34 -1.99
CA GLN A 28 2.96 7.14 -2.47
C GLN A 28 2.05 6.53 -1.40
N VAL A 29 2.47 6.53 -0.13
CA VAL A 29 1.63 6.09 1.00
C VAL A 29 0.40 6.98 1.15
N ILE A 30 0.57 8.29 1.11
CA ILE A 30 -0.54 9.24 1.21
C ILE A 30 -1.50 9.07 0.03
N ILE A 31 -0.98 8.95 -1.20
CA ILE A 31 -1.77 8.69 -2.39
C ILE A 31 -2.57 7.40 -2.24
N ALA A 32 -1.94 6.28 -1.87
CA ALA A 32 -2.64 5.01 -1.68
C ALA A 32 -3.76 5.13 -0.62
N PHE A 33 -3.49 5.79 0.50
CA PHE A 33 -4.47 6.03 1.54
C PHE A 33 -5.70 6.80 1.03
N PHE A 34 -5.51 7.89 0.28
CA PHE A 34 -6.60 8.68 -0.28
C PHE A 34 -7.24 8.06 -1.53
N CYS A 35 -6.63 7.05 -2.13
CA CYS A 35 -7.26 6.20 -3.13
C CYS A 35 -8.13 5.10 -2.51
N GLY A 36 -8.05 4.88 -1.19
CA GLY A 36 -8.68 3.74 -0.52
C GLY A 36 -7.97 2.41 -0.80
N GLY A 37 -6.70 2.47 -1.20
CA GLY A 37 -5.87 1.31 -1.49
C GLY A 37 -5.00 0.91 -0.30
N HIS A 38 -4.48 -0.32 -0.31
CA HIS A 38 -3.55 -0.84 0.69
C HIS A 38 -2.11 -0.84 0.17
N VAL A 39 -1.11 -0.76 1.06
CA VAL A 39 0.30 -0.68 0.68
C VAL A 39 1.07 -1.89 1.22
N LEU A 40 1.95 -2.42 0.38
CA LEU A 40 2.98 -3.39 0.77
C LEU A 40 4.34 -2.70 0.79
N LEU A 41 4.98 -2.64 1.97
CA LEU A 41 6.31 -2.06 2.17
C LEU A 41 7.38 -3.15 2.25
N GLU A 42 8.22 -3.24 1.23
CA GLU A 42 9.37 -4.14 1.20
C GLU A 42 10.65 -3.39 1.57
N GLY A 43 11.57 -4.05 2.25
CA GLY A 43 12.83 -3.44 2.71
C GLY A 43 13.38 -4.14 3.95
N VAL A 44 14.67 -3.94 4.23
CA VAL A 44 15.33 -4.63 5.34
C VAL A 44 14.85 -4.13 6.72
N PRO A 45 15.08 -4.89 7.80
CA PRO A 45 14.74 -4.46 9.15
C PRO A 45 15.46 -3.16 9.53
N GLY A 46 14.85 -2.39 10.44
CA GLY A 46 15.45 -1.17 10.97
C GLY A 46 15.32 0.09 10.12
N LEU A 47 14.69 0.02 8.93
CA LEU A 47 14.47 1.21 8.08
C LEU A 47 13.31 2.13 8.51
N GLY A 48 12.81 1.99 9.74
CA GLY A 48 11.79 2.88 10.28
C GLY A 48 10.37 2.66 9.73
N LYS A 49 10.04 1.48 9.18
CA LYS A 49 8.69 1.16 8.69
C LYS A 49 7.60 1.37 9.75
N THR A 50 7.83 0.87 10.96
CA THR A 50 6.92 1.05 12.10
C THR A 50 6.78 2.51 12.51
N LEU A 51 7.88 3.27 12.43
CA LEU A 51 7.89 4.70 12.73
C LEU A 51 7.05 5.48 11.70
N LEU A 52 7.17 5.15 10.41
CA LEU A 52 6.37 5.73 9.33
C LEU A 52 4.87 5.51 9.60
N VAL A 53 4.45 4.27 9.86
CA VAL A 53 3.02 3.97 10.02
C VAL A 53 2.44 4.69 11.24
N LYS A 54 3.18 4.70 12.36
CA LYS A 54 2.80 5.41 13.57
C LYS A 54 2.74 6.93 13.37
N THR A 55 3.67 7.47 12.59
CA THR A 55 3.68 8.90 12.23
C THR A 55 2.43 9.26 11.43
N ILE A 56 2.09 8.45 10.42
CA ILE A 56 0.90 8.67 9.59
C ILE A 56 -0.40 8.55 10.41
N SER A 57 -0.53 7.58 11.34
CA SER A 57 -1.75 7.51 12.17
C SER A 57 -1.93 8.73 13.07
N GLN A 58 -0.84 9.26 13.62
CA GLN A 58 -0.87 10.45 14.48
C GLN A 58 -1.26 11.70 13.68
N ILE A 59 -0.69 11.88 12.48
CA ILE A 59 -0.98 13.01 11.59
C ILE A 59 -2.44 12.99 11.09
N LEU A 60 -3.00 11.80 10.87
CA LEU A 60 -4.38 11.62 10.42
C LEU A 60 -5.39 11.52 11.58
N ASN A 61 -4.92 11.44 12.83
CA ASN A 61 -5.74 11.23 14.03
C ASN A 61 -6.73 10.06 13.90
N ILE A 62 -6.23 8.91 13.45
CA ILE A 62 -7.02 7.72 13.19
C ILE A 62 -6.64 6.54 14.11
N LYS A 63 -7.60 5.67 14.41
CA LYS A 63 -7.35 4.46 15.23
C LYS A 63 -6.31 3.58 14.54
N PHE A 64 -5.25 3.25 15.28
CA PHE A 64 -4.11 2.46 14.78
C PHE A 64 -3.95 1.18 15.58
N ASN A 65 -3.78 0.07 14.88
CA ASN A 65 -3.37 -1.21 15.46
C ASN A 65 -2.14 -1.76 14.74
N ARG A 66 -1.25 -2.40 15.50
CA ARG A 66 -0.12 -3.17 14.97
C ARG A 66 -0.38 -4.65 15.21
N ILE A 67 -0.21 -5.45 14.17
CA ILE A 67 -0.26 -6.91 14.21
C ILE A 67 1.10 -7.41 13.76
N GLN A 68 1.79 -8.11 14.64
CA GLN A 68 3.00 -8.83 14.28
C GLN A 68 2.59 -10.20 13.73
N PHE A 69 2.93 -10.51 12.49
CA PHE A 69 2.66 -11.81 11.91
C PHE A 69 3.73 -12.79 12.39
N THR A 70 3.28 -13.89 12.99
CA THR A 70 4.11 -14.97 13.50
C THR A 70 3.56 -16.31 12.98
N PRO A 71 4.38 -17.38 12.97
CA PRO A 71 3.93 -18.68 12.45
C PRO A 71 2.72 -19.28 13.19
N ASP A 72 2.55 -18.93 14.47
CA ASP A 72 1.49 -19.39 15.35
C ASP A 72 0.23 -18.51 15.33
N LEU A 73 0.28 -17.33 14.69
CA LEU A 73 -0.84 -16.40 14.61
C LEU A 73 -2.02 -17.04 13.86
N MET A 74 -3.18 -17.14 14.51
CA MET A 74 -4.38 -17.70 13.91
C MET A 74 -5.26 -16.60 13.27
N PRO A 75 -6.11 -16.95 12.28
CA PRO A 75 -7.08 -16.01 11.72
C PRO A 75 -7.96 -15.35 12.78
N ALA A 76 -8.40 -16.10 13.79
CA ALA A 76 -9.24 -15.61 14.89
C ALA A 76 -8.56 -14.48 15.70
N ASP A 77 -7.23 -14.49 15.81
CA ASP A 77 -6.47 -13.48 16.55
C ASP A 77 -6.46 -12.13 15.85
N ILE A 78 -6.64 -12.11 14.51
CA ILE A 78 -6.67 -10.88 13.72
C ILE A 78 -8.10 -10.40 13.41
N ILE A 79 -9.01 -11.33 13.13
CA ILE A 79 -10.40 -11.00 12.78
C ILE A 79 -11.29 -10.81 14.01
N GLY A 80 -10.92 -11.42 15.15
CA GLY A 80 -11.74 -11.47 16.35
C GLY A 80 -12.44 -12.80 16.54
N THR A 81 -13.00 -13.01 17.72
CA THR A 81 -13.64 -14.27 18.11
C THR A 81 -14.90 -14.02 18.93
N THR A 82 -15.76 -15.03 19.02
CA THR A 82 -16.95 -14.96 19.87
C THR A 82 -16.62 -15.56 21.22
N VAL A 83 -16.70 -14.76 22.27
CA VAL A 83 -16.44 -15.15 23.66
C VAL A 83 -17.74 -15.29 24.44
N ILE A 84 -17.77 -16.22 25.38
CA ILE A 84 -18.90 -16.40 26.30
C ILE A 84 -18.68 -15.47 27.49
N HIS A 85 -19.56 -14.50 27.67
CA HIS A 85 -19.63 -13.70 28.89
C HIS A 85 -20.72 -14.26 29.79
N GLN A 86 -20.43 -14.36 31.08
CA GLN A 86 -21.43 -14.64 32.10
C GLN A 86 -21.90 -13.31 32.70
N LEU A 87 -23.20 -13.02 32.57
CA LEU A 87 -23.79 -11.84 33.18
C LEU A 87 -23.90 -12.02 34.70
N GLN A 88 -24.08 -10.91 35.44
CA GLN A 88 -24.31 -10.95 36.89
C GLN A 88 -25.56 -11.78 37.26
N SER A 89 -26.50 -11.93 36.32
CA SER A 89 -27.69 -12.79 36.44
C SER A 89 -27.41 -14.30 36.30
N GLY A 90 -26.17 -14.70 35.98
CA GLY A 90 -25.80 -16.10 35.73
C GLY A 90 -26.01 -16.57 34.28
N GLU A 91 -26.65 -15.76 33.44
CA GLU A 91 -26.89 -16.07 32.02
C GLU A 91 -25.58 -16.01 31.19
N ARG A 92 -25.41 -16.96 30.26
CA ARG A 92 -24.28 -17.02 29.33
C ARG A 92 -24.67 -16.36 28.00
N VAL A 93 -24.00 -15.26 27.66
CA VAL A 93 -24.20 -14.55 26.39
C VAL A 93 -22.95 -14.62 25.51
N PHE A 94 -23.15 -14.95 24.24
CA PHE A 94 -22.10 -14.93 23.23
C PHE A 94 -21.90 -13.50 22.73
N ARG A 95 -20.73 -12.91 23.01
CA ARG A 95 -20.37 -11.56 22.54
C ARG A 95 -19.19 -11.65 21.59
N PHE A 96 -19.30 -10.97 20.45
CA PHE A 96 -18.19 -10.83 19.52
C PHE A 96 -17.16 -9.86 20.09
N GLN A 97 -15.92 -10.35 20.24
CA GLN A 97 -14.76 -9.55 20.58
C GLN A 97 -14.01 -9.21 19.30
N LYS A 98 -14.03 -7.92 18.95
CA LYS A 98 -13.35 -7.38 17.77
C LYS A 98 -11.86 -7.66 17.82
N GLY A 99 -11.31 -8.19 16.73
CA GLY A 99 -9.87 -8.34 16.55
C GLY A 99 -9.17 -7.02 16.21
N PRO A 100 -7.83 -7.02 16.11
CA PRO A 100 -7.03 -5.84 15.78
C PRO A 100 -7.29 -5.28 14.37
N LEU A 101 -7.95 -6.02 13.47
CA LEU A 101 -8.38 -5.48 12.18
C LEU A 101 -9.45 -4.39 12.28
N PHE A 102 -10.17 -4.27 13.41
CA PHE A 102 -11.13 -3.19 13.64
C PHE A 102 -10.43 -1.89 14.06
N ALA A 103 -9.67 -1.32 13.13
CA ALA A 103 -9.01 -0.02 13.22
C ALA A 103 -9.11 0.70 11.87
N HIS A 104 -8.70 1.97 11.81
CA HIS A 104 -8.62 2.70 10.56
C HIS A 104 -7.30 2.42 9.84
N LEU A 105 -6.21 2.29 10.60
CA LEU A 105 -4.88 1.95 10.10
C LEU A 105 -4.39 0.68 10.79
N VAL A 106 -4.05 -0.33 9.99
CA VAL A 106 -3.44 -1.58 10.48
C VAL A 106 -2.04 -1.72 9.89
N LEU A 107 -1.03 -1.79 10.76
CA LEU A 107 0.29 -2.28 10.40
C LEU A 107 0.29 -3.80 10.51
N ALA A 108 0.39 -4.49 9.38
CA ALA A 108 0.59 -5.93 9.32
C ALA A 108 2.09 -6.19 9.11
N ASP A 109 2.81 -6.40 10.21
CA ASP A 109 4.27 -6.50 10.20
C ASP A 109 4.69 -7.93 9.85
N GLU A 110 5.60 -8.09 8.89
CA GLU A 110 6.16 -9.36 8.44
C GLU A 110 5.09 -10.38 7.97
N ILE A 111 4.18 -9.93 7.10
CA ILE A 111 3.01 -10.72 6.66
C ILE A 111 3.37 -12.09 6.07
N ASN A 112 4.59 -12.22 5.54
CA ASN A 112 5.14 -13.48 5.04
C ASN A 112 5.48 -14.50 6.14
N ARG A 113 5.44 -14.16 7.43
CA ARG A 113 5.75 -15.11 8.52
C ARG A 113 4.54 -15.91 9.01
N ALA A 114 3.32 -15.46 8.74
CA ALA A 114 2.13 -16.22 9.13
C ALA A 114 1.70 -17.22 8.05
N THR A 115 0.92 -18.20 8.45
CA THR A 115 0.36 -19.21 7.54
C THR A 115 -0.53 -18.58 6.45
N ALA A 116 -0.66 -19.27 5.32
CA ALA A 116 -1.53 -18.85 4.21
C ALA A 116 -2.99 -18.58 4.63
N LYS A 117 -3.50 -19.28 5.66
CA LYS A 117 -4.85 -19.05 6.19
C LYS A 117 -4.96 -17.69 6.87
N THR A 118 -3.99 -17.33 7.70
CA THR A 118 -3.95 -16.04 8.41
C THR A 118 -3.72 -14.88 7.43
N GLN A 119 -2.84 -15.07 6.44
CA GLN A 119 -2.69 -14.12 5.33
C GLN A 119 -4.01 -13.92 4.57
N SER A 120 -4.72 -15.01 4.25
CA SER A 120 -6.00 -14.94 3.52
C SER A 120 -7.06 -14.16 4.30
N ALA A 121 -7.16 -14.34 5.61
CA ALA A 121 -8.10 -13.59 6.45
C ALA A 121 -7.84 -12.07 6.46
N LEU A 122 -6.56 -11.64 6.47
CA LEU A 122 -6.21 -10.23 6.29
C LEU A 122 -6.64 -9.71 4.91
N LEU A 123 -6.34 -10.47 3.86
CA LEU A 123 -6.59 -10.08 2.47
C LEU A 123 -8.07 -10.08 2.09
N GLU A 124 -8.87 -10.93 2.72
CA GLU A 124 -10.33 -10.93 2.62
C GLU A 124 -10.89 -9.66 3.25
N ALA A 125 -10.44 -9.31 4.46
CA ALA A 125 -10.84 -8.07 5.13
C ALA A 125 -10.48 -6.82 4.30
N MET A 126 -9.30 -6.83 3.63
CA MET A 126 -8.89 -5.78 2.69
C MET A 126 -9.81 -5.69 1.47
N GLY A 127 -10.19 -6.82 0.88
CA GLY A 127 -11.02 -6.85 -0.32
C GLY A 127 -12.48 -6.50 -0.07
N GLU A 128 -13.06 -7.03 1.00
CA GLU A 128 -14.49 -6.95 1.29
C GLU A 128 -14.87 -5.76 2.18
N GLY A 129 -13.91 -5.15 2.88
CA GLY A 129 -14.18 -4.09 3.86
C GLY A 129 -15.05 -4.55 5.03
N SER A 130 -15.18 -5.86 5.22
CA SER A 130 -15.96 -6.50 6.27
C SER A 130 -15.34 -7.84 6.66
N ILE A 131 -15.73 -8.34 7.83
CA ILE A 131 -15.26 -9.60 8.40
C ILE A 131 -16.48 -10.43 8.77
N SER A 132 -16.51 -11.69 8.35
CA SER A 132 -17.58 -12.63 8.70
C SER A 132 -17.12 -13.61 9.78
N VAL A 133 -17.78 -13.59 10.94
CA VAL A 133 -17.51 -14.51 12.05
C VAL A 133 -18.82 -15.15 12.51
N ALA A 134 -18.84 -16.48 12.62
CA ALA A 134 -20.01 -17.26 13.06
C ALA A 134 -21.31 -16.90 12.31
N GLY A 135 -21.23 -16.68 11.00
CA GLY A 135 -22.37 -16.36 10.14
C GLY A 135 -22.85 -14.91 10.24
N LYS A 136 -22.16 -14.03 10.97
CA LYS A 136 -22.47 -12.59 11.05
C LYS A 136 -21.36 -11.76 10.41
N SER A 137 -21.74 -10.83 9.55
CA SER A 137 -20.83 -9.89 8.91
C SER A 137 -20.69 -8.61 9.74
N HIS A 138 -19.45 -8.19 9.96
CA HIS A 138 -19.06 -7.01 10.72
C HIS A 138 -18.28 -6.07 9.81
N TYR A 139 -18.80 -4.88 9.55
CA TYR A 139 -18.13 -3.88 8.70
C TYR A 139 -16.95 -3.23 9.42
N LEU A 140 -15.88 -2.96 8.67
CA LEU A 140 -14.70 -2.25 9.15
C LEU A 140 -14.94 -0.73 9.14
N GLU A 141 -14.34 -0.04 10.11
CA GLU A 141 -14.46 1.42 10.23
C GLU A 141 -13.74 2.10 9.06
N GLN A 142 -14.39 3.09 8.43
CA GLN A 142 -13.84 3.82 7.30
C GLN A 142 -13.23 5.16 7.74
N PRO A 143 -12.06 5.56 7.21
CA PRO A 143 -11.23 4.86 6.24
C PRO A 143 -10.54 3.60 6.81
N PHE A 144 -10.61 2.48 6.10
CA PHE A 144 -9.82 1.28 6.40
C PHE A 144 -8.57 1.23 5.51
N PHE A 145 -7.39 1.15 6.11
CA PHE A 145 -6.10 1.13 5.42
C PHE A 145 -5.17 0.12 6.09
N VAL A 146 -4.50 -0.68 5.27
CA VAL A 146 -3.57 -1.73 5.70
C VAL A 146 -2.23 -1.40 5.07
N MET A 147 -1.21 -1.38 5.91
CA MET A 147 0.18 -1.33 5.49
C MET A 147 0.84 -2.65 5.89
N GLY A 148 1.07 -3.51 4.91
CA GLY A 148 1.81 -4.74 5.09
C GLY A 148 3.31 -4.48 5.00
N THR A 149 4.14 -5.18 5.76
CA THR A 149 5.60 -5.16 5.59
C THR A 149 6.11 -6.55 5.27
N GLN A 150 7.18 -6.59 4.48
CA GLN A 150 7.95 -7.80 4.21
C GLN A 150 9.45 -7.52 4.32
N ASN A 151 10.18 -8.50 4.84
CA ASN A 151 11.64 -8.51 4.84
C ASN A 151 12.12 -9.42 3.69
N PRO A 152 12.78 -8.89 2.66
CA PRO A 152 13.22 -9.69 1.52
C PRO A 152 14.37 -10.66 1.84
N LEU A 153 15.08 -10.46 2.96
CA LEU A 153 16.23 -11.28 3.35
C LEU A 153 15.85 -12.53 4.16
N GLU A 154 14.65 -12.56 4.75
CA GLU A 154 14.19 -13.70 5.51
C GLU A 154 13.59 -14.76 4.58
N MET A 155 14.34 -15.84 4.36
CA MET A 155 13.87 -16.99 3.59
C MET A 155 13.36 -18.13 4.48
N ASP A 156 13.92 -18.30 5.68
CA ASP A 156 13.53 -19.39 6.59
C ASP A 156 12.22 -19.10 7.32
N GLY A 157 11.31 -20.09 7.30
CA GLY A 157 10.03 -19.99 8.00
C GLY A 157 9.06 -18.96 7.42
N THR A 158 9.23 -18.59 6.15
CA THR A 158 8.35 -17.64 5.46
C THR A 158 7.48 -18.32 4.40
N TYR A 159 6.25 -17.81 4.26
CA TYR A 159 5.26 -18.16 3.28
C TYR A 159 5.13 -16.99 2.30
N LYS A 160 5.66 -17.16 1.08
CA LYS A 160 5.51 -16.16 0.01
C LYS A 160 4.03 -15.95 -0.29
N LEU A 161 3.64 -14.68 -0.43
CA LEU A 161 2.31 -14.34 -0.90
C LEU A 161 2.20 -14.76 -2.38
N PRO A 162 1.19 -15.56 -2.76
CA PRO A 162 0.85 -15.77 -4.15
C PRO A 162 0.59 -14.46 -4.87
N GLU A 163 0.79 -14.44 -6.18
CA GLU A 163 0.65 -13.27 -7.03
C GLU A 163 -0.78 -12.71 -7.00
N ALA A 164 -1.77 -13.61 -6.95
CA ALA A 164 -3.17 -13.24 -6.78
C ALA A 164 -3.47 -12.54 -5.44
N GLN A 165 -2.65 -12.77 -4.41
CA GLN A 165 -2.74 -12.09 -3.13
C GLN A 165 -2.04 -10.73 -3.18
N LEU A 166 -0.85 -10.68 -3.78
CA LEU A 166 -0.12 -9.42 -4.00
C LEU A 166 -0.95 -8.41 -4.79
N ASP A 167 -1.69 -8.84 -5.81
CA ASP A 167 -2.51 -7.97 -6.66
C ASP A 167 -3.60 -7.19 -5.89
N ARG A 168 -3.96 -7.62 -4.67
CA ARG A 168 -4.88 -6.90 -3.77
C ARG A 168 -4.27 -5.64 -3.14
N PHE A 169 -2.94 -5.53 -3.10
CA PHE A 169 -2.28 -4.30 -2.67
C PHE A 169 -2.32 -3.26 -3.78
N PHE A 170 -2.68 -2.03 -3.46
CA PHE A 170 -2.72 -0.92 -4.40
C PHE A 170 -1.32 -0.61 -4.91
N PHE A 171 -0.38 -0.45 -3.97
CA PHE A 171 1.05 -0.27 -4.26
C PHE A 171 1.91 -1.31 -3.54
N LYS A 172 3.00 -1.71 -4.19
CA LYS A 172 4.20 -2.21 -3.53
C LYS A 172 5.25 -1.09 -3.59
N ILE A 173 5.80 -0.73 -2.44
CA ILE A 173 6.79 0.33 -2.30
C ILE A 173 8.03 -0.28 -1.67
N ASP A 174 9.15 -0.15 -2.37
CA ASP A 174 10.45 -0.59 -1.86
C ASP A 174 11.09 0.54 -1.07
N LEU A 175 11.59 0.20 0.11
CA LEU A 175 12.27 1.13 0.98
C LEU A 175 13.78 0.96 0.81
N PRO A 176 14.46 1.89 0.08
CA PRO A 176 15.88 1.78 -0.16
C PRO A 176 16.67 1.99 1.13
N PHE A 177 17.89 1.45 1.16
CA PHE A 177 18.82 1.74 2.25
C PHE A 177 19.24 3.22 2.18
N PRO A 178 19.23 3.95 3.31
CA PRO A 178 19.56 5.36 3.33
C PRO A 178 21.03 5.61 2.94
N ASP A 179 21.26 6.72 2.24
CA ASP A 179 22.63 7.20 1.97
C ASP A 179 23.31 7.74 3.24
N LEU A 180 24.62 7.98 3.16
CA LEU A 180 25.40 8.49 4.29
C LEU A 180 24.81 9.79 4.87
N LYS A 181 24.35 10.71 4.02
CA LYS A 181 23.77 11.99 4.46
C LYS A 181 22.49 11.78 5.25
N THR A 182 21.65 10.86 4.81
CA THR A 182 20.40 10.48 5.49
C THR A 182 20.71 9.77 6.80
N LEU A 183 21.67 8.85 6.82
CA LEU A 183 22.13 8.17 8.04
C LEU A 183 22.66 9.15 9.09
N MET A 184 23.48 10.13 8.69
CA MET A 184 23.98 11.16 9.61
C MET A 184 22.82 11.95 10.24
N LYS A 185 21.85 12.38 9.43
CA LYS A 185 20.64 13.06 9.95
C LYS A 185 19.83 12.17 10.89
N ILE A 186 19.72 10.86 10.59
CA ILE A 186 19.05 9.90 11.46
C ILE A 186 19.75 9.85 12.81
N VAL A 187 21.08 9.72 12.83
CA VAL A 187 21.87 9.76 14.06
C VAL A 187 21.60 11.05 14.83
N ASP A 188 21.74 12.21 14.19
CA ASP A 188 21.54 13.52 14.82
C ASP A 188 20.13 13.67 15.44
N THR A 189 19.10 13.16 14.77
CA THR A 189 17.71 13.36 15.21
C THR A 189 17.27 12.34 16.26
N THR A 190 17.71 11.08 16.12
CA THR A 190 17.24 9.96 16.97
C THR A 190 18.05 9.77 18.24
N THR A 191 19.27 10.30 18.30
CA THR A 191 20.14 10.20 19.49
C THR A 191 19.99 11.39 20.44
N GLN A 192 19.13 12.36 20.11
CA GLN A 192 18.77 13.47 20.98
C GLN A 192 17.51 13.16 21.78
N ASN A 193 17.40 13.69 23.01
CA ASN A 193 16.21 13.56 23.86
C ASN A 193 15.03 14.44 23.42
N THR A 194 15.01 14.90 22.17
CA THR A 194 14.00 15.82 21.65
C THR A 194 12.75 15.03 21.24
N LYS A 195 11.65 15.22 21.96
CA LYS A 195 10.35 14.69 21.53
C LYS A 195 9.77 15.59 20.44
N VAL A 196 9.59 15.04 19.25
CA VAL A 196 8.88 15.71 18.16
C VAL A 196 7.39 15.56 18.38
N GLU A 197 6.68 16.68 18.56
CA GLU A 197 5.22 16.69 18.57
C GLU A 197 4.66 16.75 17.15
N LEU A 198 3.74 15.84 16.85
CA LEU A 198 2.98 15.78 15.60
C LEU A 198 1.56 16.28 15.85
N TYR A 199 1.04 17.06 14.90
CA TYR A 199 -0.32 17.60 14.98
C TYR A 199 -1.24 16.96 13.95
N PRO A 200 -2.50 16.65 14.31
CA PRO A 200 -3.52 16.26 13.35
C PRO A 200 -3.70 17.29 12.24
N VAL A 201 -3.73 16.85 10.98
CA VAL A 201 -3.84 17.74 9.81
C VAL A 201 -5.24 17.76 9.22
N VAL A 202 -5.99 16.65 9.32
CA VAL A 202 -7.27 16.46 8.65
C VAL A 202 -8.16 15.52 9.46
N ASP A 203 -9.48 15.72 9.40
CA ASP A 203 -10.47 14.86 10.06
C ASP A 203 -11.04 13.77 9.12
N ILE A 204 -11.73 12.79 9.69
CA ILE A 204 -12.29 11.66 8.93
C ILE A 204 -13.30 12.11 7.86
N PRO A 205 -14.28 13.00 8.13
CA PRO A 205 -15.19 13.50 7.11
C PRO A 205 -14.46 14.11 5.91
N SER A 206 -13.43 14.94 6.16
CA SER A 206 -12.61 15.54 5.12
C SER A 206 -11.82 14.50 4.32
N ILE A 207 -11.32 13.46 4.98
CA ILE A 207 -10.64 12.34 4.29
C ILE A 207 -11.58 11.65 3.29
N LEU A 208 -12.82 11.39 3.70
CA LEU A 208 -13.82 10.75 2.86
C LEU A 208 -14.27 11.65 1.70
N GLU A 209 -14.38 12.96 1.93
CA GLU A 209 -14.65 13.94 0.88
C GLU A 209 -13.53 13.99 -0.17
N ILE A 210 -12.27 14.04 0.27
CA ILE A 210 -11.10 14.01 -0.62
C ILE A 210 -11.09 12.72 -1.46
N ARG A 211 -11.35 11.56 -0.83
CA ARG A 211 -11.45 10.25 -1.52
C ARG A 211 -12.48 10.28 -2.65
N LYS A 212 -13.63 10.93 -2.43
CA LYS A 212 -14.67 11.09 -3.44
C LYS A 212 -14.19 11.99 -4.59
N ASN A 213 -13.65 13.16 -4.26
CA ASN A 213 -13.22 14.15 -5.26
C ASN A 213 -12.10 13.62 -6.16
N ILE A 214 -11.18 12.79 -5.64
CA ILE A 214 -10.15 12.13 -6.45
C ILE A 214 -10.76 11.29 -7.59
N ARG A 215 -11.89 10.61 -7.34
CA ARG A 215 -12.55 9.78 -8.36
C ARG A 215 -13.15 10.61 -9.48
N ASP A 216 -13.54 11.84 -9.18
CA ASP A 216 -14.17 12.78 -10.11
C ASP A 216 -13.16 13.51 -11.01
N VAL A 217 -11.84 13.38 -10.74
CA VAL A 217 -10.80 13.94 -11.61
C VAL A 217 -10.89 13.34 -13.02
N PRO A 218 -11.02 14.15 -14.07
CA PRO A 218 -11.14 13.68 -15.45
C PRO A 218 -9.81 13.14 -15.99
N VAL A 219 -9.93 12.14 -16.88
CA VAL A 219 -8.82 11.55 -17.63
C VAL A 219 -9.18 11.56 -19.11
N ALA A 220 -8.34 12.18 -19.93
CA ALA A 220 -8.57 12.23 -21.37
C ALA A 220 -8.50 10.83 -21.99
N SER A 221 -9.25 10.60 -23.06
CA SER A 221 -9.33 9.29 -23.74
C SER A 221 -7.96 8.74 -24.16
N HIS A 222 -7.10 9.59 -24.71
CA HIS A 222 -5.74 9.21 -25.11
C HIS A 222 -4.84 8.79 -23.93
N LEU A 223 -5.11 9.29 -22.72
CA LEU A 223 -4.38 8.88 -21.51
C LEU A 223 -4.88 7.53 -20.98
N ASN A 224 -6.19 7.27 -21.07
CA ASN A 224 -6.74 5.93 -20.81
C ASN A 224 -6.16 4.92 -21.81
N GLU A 225 -6.08 5.29 -23.09
CA GLU A 225 -5.46 4.46 -24.12
C GLU A 225 -3.97 4.20 -23.83
N LEU A 226 -3.21 5.22 -23.42
CA LEU A 226 -1.82 5.07 -22.98
C LEU A 226 -1.70 4.08 -21.82
N ALA A 227 -2.54 4.19 -20.80
CA ALA A 227 -2.53 3.27 -19.66
C ALA A 227 -2.85 1.83 -20.09
N CYS A 228 -3.81 1.64 -21.02
CA CYS A 228 -4.08 0.34 -21.62
C CYS A 228 -2.88 -0.20 -22.41
N LYS A 229 -2.21 0.64 -23.22
CA LYS A 229 -1.00 0.27 -23.97
C LYS A 229 0.14 -0.14 -23.03
N LEU A 230 0.33 0.56 -21.91
CA LEU A 230 1.29 0.18 -20.88
C LEU A 230 1.00 -1.22 -20.33
N VAL A 231 -0.25 -1.50 -19.98
CA VAL A 231 -0.65 -2.83 -19.49
C VAL A 231 -0.42 -3.91 -20.54
N LEU A 232 -0.83 -3.68 -21.79
CA LEU A 232 -0.60 -4.61 -22.90
C LEU A 232 0.90 -4.83 -23.14
N ALA A 233 1.72 -3.79 -23.02
CA ALA A 233 3.16 -3.87 -23.21
C ALA A 233 3.85 -4.76 -22.17
N THR A 234 3.27 -4.93 -20.97
CA THR A 234 3.77 -5.86 -19.94
C THR A 234 3.40 -7.31 -20.20
N GLN A 235 2.49 -7.61 -21.12
CA GLN A 235 2.05 -8.99 -21.35
C GLN A 235 3.17 -9.82 -22.00
N PRO A 236 3.29 -11.12 -21.67
CA PRO A 236 4.30 -11.99 -22.28
C PRO A 236 3.97 -12.36 -23.73
N ARG A 237 2.72 -12.15 -24.18
CA ARG A 237 2.21 -12.50 -25.51
C ARG A 237 1.20 -11.47 -26.01
N GLY A 238 0.96 -11.46 -27.32
CA GLY A 238 0.00 -10.58 -27.98
C GLY A 238 0.64 -9.43 -28.77
N ASP A 239 -0.17 -8.75 -29.57
CA ASP A 239 0.30 -7.72 -30.50
C ASP A 239 0.81 -6.46 -29.79
N GLY A 240 0.24 -6.15 -28.62
CA GLY A 240 0.66 -5.01 -27.81
C GLY A 240 1.86 -5.28 -26.90
N ALA A 241 2.34 -6.53 -26.80
CA ALA A 241 3.43 -6.90 -25.90
C ALA A 241 4.79 -6.36 -26.37
N SER A 242 5.55 -5.77 -25.44
CA SER A 242 6.90 -5.29 -25.73
C SER A 242 7.85 -6.45 -26.05
N ALA A 243 8.93 -6.15 -26.78
CA ALA A 243 9.96 -7.15 -27.09
C ALA A 243 10.61 -7.71 -25.81
N GLN A 244 10.78 -6.85 -24.80
CA GLN A 244 11.34 -7.22 -23.51
C GLN A 244 10.40 -8.15 -22.74
N SER A 245 9.09 -7.85 -22.72
CA SER A 245 8.11 -8.71 -22.04
C SER A 245 7.96 -10.07 -22.69
N LYS A 246 8.00 -10.15 -24.03
CA LYS A 246 7.97 -11.45 -24.74
C LYS A 246 9.12 -12.36 -24.36
N LYS A 247 10.29 -11.80 -24.05
CA LYS A 247 11.49 -12.56 -23.69
C LYS A 247 11.56 -12.87 -22.19
N TYR A 248 11.21 -11.92 -21.33
CA TYR A 248 11.57 -11.99 -19.90
C TYR A 248 10.40 -12.08 -18.92
N VAL A 249 9.16 -11.96 -19.38
CA VAL A 249 7.98 -11.95 -18.48
C VAL A 249 7.27 -13.30 -18.52
N SER A 250 6.87 -13.79 -17.35
CA SER A 250 6.02 -14.98 -17.21
C SER A 250 4.53 -14.61 -17.21
N PHE A 251 4.15 -13.51 -16.55
CA PHE A 251 2.83 -12.90 -16.66
C PHE A 251 2.88 -11.38 -16.44
N GLY A 252 2.01 -10.65 -17.13
CA GLY A 252 1.94 -9.19 -17.09
C GLY A 252 0.84 -8.65 -16.19
N VAL A 253 0.73 -7.32 -16.15
CA VAL A 253 -0.19 -6.60 -15.30
C VAL A 253 -1.65 -6.82 -15.71
N GLY A 254 -2.53 -7.07 -14.74
CA GLY A 254 -3.97 -7.27 -14.98
C GLY A 254 -4.82 -6.00 -14.92
N PRO A 255 -6.15 -6.12 -15.11
CA PRO A 255 -7.10 -4.99 -15.04
C PRO A 255 -7.08 -4.23 -13.72
N ARG A 256 -6.81 -4.90 -12.59
CA ARG A 256 -6.67 -4.25 -11.27
C ARG A 256 -5.47 -3.30 -11.23
N GLY A 257 -4.38 -3.65 -11.90
CA GLY A 257 -3.23 -2.76 -12.08
C GLY A 257 -3.57 -1.53 -12.91
N LEU A 258 -4.34 -1.69 -13.99
CA LEU A 258 -4.84 -0.56 -14.79
C LEU A 258 -5.69 0.41 -13.95
N GLN A 259 -6.65 -0.13 -13.20
CA GLN A 259 -7.55 0.67 -12.34
C GLN A 259 -6.76 1.41 -11.26
N SER A 260 -5.80 0.72 -10.62
CA SER A 260 -4.94 1.32 -9.60
C SER A 260 -4.07 2.43 -10.18
N LEU A 261 -3.52 2.24 -11.38
CA LEU A 261 -2.69 3.23 -12.06
C LEU A 261 -3.46 4.50 -12.38
N ILE A 262 -4.67 4.37 -12.94
CA ILE A 262 -5.52 5.52 -13.27
C ILE A 262 -5.94 6.25 -11.99
N LEU A 263 -6.35 5.54 -10.95
CA LEU A 263 -6.77 6.16 -9.69
C LEU A 263 -5.60 6.86 -8.99
N ALA A 264 -4.41 6.25 -9.00
CA ALA A 264 -3.18 6.85 -8.51
C ALA A 264 -2.81 8.12 -9.27
N ALA A 265 -2.89 8.10 -10.60
CA ALA A 265 -2.60 9.26 -11.44
C ALA A 265 -3.60 10.41 -11.19
N LYS A 266 -4.89 10.10 -10.97
CA LYS A 266 -5.91 11.07 -10.54
C LYS A 266 -5.55 11.70 -9.20
N ALA A 267 -5.20 10.90 -8.20
CA ALA A 267 -4.80 11.41 -6.89
C ALA A 267 -3.52 12.26 -6.97
N TYR A 268 -2.54 11.82 -7.76
CA TYR A 268 -1.31 12.56 -7.99
C TYR A 268 -1.60 13.94 -8.60
N ALA A 269 -2.40 14.01 -9.67
CA ALA A 269 -2.82 15.27 -10.27
C ALA A 269 -3.56 16.18 -9.28
N TYR A 270 -4.51 15.61 -8.54
CA TYR A 270 -5.35 16.31 -7.56
C TYR A 270 -4.52 16.97 -6.44
N PHE A 271 -3.57 16.23 -5.85
CA PHE A 271 -2.71 16.76 -4.79
C PHE A 271 -1.68 17.77 -5.29
N HIS A 272 -1.33 17.73 -6.57
CA HIS A 272 -0.48 18.72 -7.23
C HIS A 272 -1.28 19.89 -7.84
N GLY A 273 -2.56 20.01 -7.49
CA GLY A 273 -3.40 21.15 -7.89
C GLY A 273 -3.81 21.18 -9.35
N ARG A 274 -3.71 20.06 -10.05
CA ARG A 274 -4.10 19.94 -11.45
C ARG A 274 -5.51 19.36 -11.55
N LEU A 275 -6.29 19.95 -12.46
CA LEU A 275 -7.71 19.61 -12.67
C LEU A 275 -7.90 18.39 -13.59
N ASN A 276 -6.83 17.90 -14.21
CA ASN A 276 -6.84 16.74 -15.08
C ASN A 276 -5.53 15.97 -14.97
N VAL A 277 -5.60 14.67 -15.29
CA VAL A 277 -4.43 13.80 -15.37
C VAL A 277 -3.58 14.17 -16.58
N SER A 278 -2.26 14.09 -16.42
CA SER A 278 -1.24 14.23 -17.45
C SER A 278 -0.53 12.90 -17.70
N LYS A 279 0.21 12.80 -18.81
CA LYS A 279 1.09 11.66 -19.09
C LYS A 279 2.07 11.42 -17.94
N GLN A 280 2.68 12.48 -17.40
CA GLN A 280 3.67 12.38 -16.33
C GLN A 280 3.13 11.69 -15.08
N ASP A 281 1.87 11.94 -14.72
CA ASP A 281 1.24 11.34 -13.53
C ASP A 281 1.12 9.83 -13.66
N ILE A 282 0.74 9.39 -14.86
CA ILE A 282 0.65 7.97 -15.19
C ILE A 282 2.04 7.37 -15.06
N MET A 283 3.05 7.94 -15.72
CA MET A 283 4.41 7.41 -15.70
C MET A 283 4.99 7.32 -14.29
N GLN A 284 4.80 8.36 -13.46
CA GLN A 284 5.28 8.36 -12.08
C GLN A 284 4.64 7.28 -11.21
N MET A 285 3.39 6.92 -11.49
CA MET A 285 2.67 5.91 -10.72
C MET A 285 2.86 4.49 -11.28
N VAL A 286 3.52 4.30 -12.43
CA VAL A 286 3.79 2.96 -12.99
C VAL A 286 4.59 2.08 -12.03
N PRO A 287 5.78 2.47 -11.53
CA PRO A 287 6.61 1.58 -10.73
C PRO A 287 5.89 1.02 -9.48
N PRO A 288 5.31 1.85 -8.58
CA PRO A 288 4.68 1.33 -7.37
C PRO A 288 3.38 0.55 -7.66
N THR A 289 2.74 0.78 -8.81
CA THR A 289 1.53 0.06 -9.20
C THR A 289 1.84 -1.29 -9.85
N PHE A 290 2.86 -1.37 -10.70
CA PHE A 290 3.05 -2.51 -11.60
C PHE A 290 4.04 -3.54 -11.07
N ARG A 291 5.01 -3.16 -10.23
CA ARG A 291 6.14 -4.03 -9.86
C ARG A 291 5.77 -5.36 -9.21
N HIS A 292 4.65 -5.42 -8.49
CA HIS A 292 4.14 -6.63 -7.82
C HIS A 292 3.05 -7.34 -8.62
N ARG A 293 2.71 -6.83 -9.81
CA ARG A 293 1.69 -7.36 -10.72
C ARG A 293 2.28 -7.96 -12.00
N MET A 294 3.59 -8.16 -12.00
CA MET A 294 4.34 -8.75 -13.10
C MET A 294 5.40 -9.64 -12.47
N ALA A 295 5.66 -10.80 -13.07
CA ALA A 295 6.79 -11.64 -12.70
C ALA A 295 7.68 -11.94 -13.89
N LEU A 296 8.96 -12.09 -13.59
CA LEU A 296 9.94 -12.51 -14.56
C LEU A 296 9.81 -14.02 -14.81
N ASN A 297 10.34 -14.47 -15.93
CA ASN A 297 10.62 -15.88 -16.17
C ASN A 297 12.07 -16.19 -15.76
N PHE A 298 12.43 -17.48 -15.84
CA PHE A 298 13.77 -17.94 -15.46
C PHE A 298 14.90 -17.24 -16.23
N GLU A 299 14.69 -16.92 -17.52
CA GLU A 299 15.70 -16.19 -18.31
C GLU A 299 15.92 -14.77 -17.79
N GLY A 300 14.84 -14.07 -17.45
CA GLY A 300 14.92 -12.72 -16.87
C GLY A 300 15.63 -12.71 -15.51
N GLU A 301 15.34 -13.69 -14.67
CA GLU A 301 16.02 -13.86 -13.38
C GLU A 301 17.51 -14.20 -13.56
N ALA A 302 17.84 -15.10 -14.50
CA ALA A 302 19.21 -15.50 -14.79
C ALA A 302 20.07 -14.36 -15.36
N GLU A 303 19.48 -13.44 -16.12
CA GLU A 303 20.14 -12.22 -16.60
C GLU A 303 20.23 -11.11 -15.52
N GLY A 304 19.75 -11.37 -14.29
CA GLY A 304 19.79 -10.41 -13.18
C GLY A 304 18.86 -9.22 -13.37
N LEU A 305 17.82 -9.35 -14.21
CA LEU A 305 16.82 -8.32 -14.38
C LEU A 305 15.93 -8.23 -13.14
N THR A 306 15.41 -7.03 -12.91
CA THR A 306 14.36 -6.77 -11.91
C THR A 306 13.08 -6.31 -12.61
N THR A 307 11.94 -6.43 -11.92
CA THR A 307 10.68 -5.91 -12.46
C THR A 307 10.75 -4.40 -12.72
N ASP A 308 11.40 -3.64 -11.83
CA ASP A 308 11.59 -2.19 -12.00
C ASP A 308 12.45 -1.86 -13.24
N THR A 309 13.61 -2.51 -13.43
CA THR A 309 14.46 -2.26 -14.62
C THR A 309 13.76 -2.65 -15.92
N LEU A 310 12.91 -3.67 -15.89
CA LEU A 310 12.11 -4.06 -17.04
C LEU A 310 11.00 -3.04 -17.32
N LEU A 311 10.30 -2.55 -16.29
CA LEU A 311 9.30 -1.51 -16.41
C LEU A 311 9.90 -0.23 -17.01
N GLU A 312 11.08 0.19 -16.56
CA GLU A 312 11.81 1.34 -17.12
C GLU A 312 12.11 1.17 -18.61
N LYS A 313 12.52 -0.03 -19.04
CA LYS A 313 12.74 -0.32 -20.47
C LYS A 313 11.44 -0.24 -21.28
N ILE A 314 10.35 -0.79 -20.75
CA ILE A 314 9.03 -0.78 -21.39
C ILE A 314 8.48 0.65 -21.52
N THR A 315 8.54 1.42 -20.44
CA THR A 315 8.07 2.81 -20.40
C THR A 315 8.87 3.69 -21.35
N SER A 316 10.20 3.59 -21.33
CA SER A 316 11.09 4.36 -22.21
C SER A 316 10.85 4.08 -23.70
N GLN A 317 10.50 2.84 -24.05
CA GLN A 317 10.16 2.48 -25.44
C GLN A 317 8.85 3.13 -25.88
N LEU A 318 7.84 3.12 -25.01
CA LEU A 318 6.53 3.74 -25.29
C LEU A 318 6.58 5.27 -25.28
N GLU A 319 7.54 5.89 -24.60
CA GLU A 319 7.71 7.34 -24.65
C GLU A 319 8.26 7.85 -25.98
N ARG A 320 8.97 7.00 -26.71
CA ARG A 320 9.56 7.32 -28.02
C ARG A 320 8.57 7.13 -29.19
N LEU A 321 7.40 6.57 -28.91
CA LEU A 321 6.29 6.35 -29.86
C LEU A 321 5.21 7.42 -29.67
#